data_AF-A0A1F7Y209-F1
#
_entry.id   AF-A0A1F7Y209-F1
#
_cell.length_a   1.000
_cell.length_b   1.000
_cell.length_c   1.000
_cell.angle_alpha   90.00
_cell.angle_beta   90.00
_cell.angle_gamma   90.00
#
_symmetry.space_group_name_H-M   'P 1'
#
loop_
_entity.id
_entity.type
_entity.pdbx_description
1 polymer ?
#
loop_
_entity_poly.entity_id
_entity_poly.type
_entity_poly.pdbx_seq_one_letter_code
_entity_poly.pdbx_strand_id
1 'polypeptide(L)'
;MDKIQNLEKRIEEIEARNKKVEADKAWETSFTRRILLITFTYLSIGFYLNAINIKDPWLNAIVPSIGFLLSTLTLPFFKNLWLKKRGGK
;
A
#
# COMPACT_ATOMS: atom_id res chain seq x y z
N MET A 1 -24.02 8.76 36.28
CA MET A 1 -22.97 8.14 35.47
C MET A 1 -21.82 9.13 35.44
N ASP A 2 -20.71 8.79 36.09
CA ASP A 2 -19.66 9.75 36.37
C ASP A 2 -18.89 10.16 35.12
N LYS A 3 -18.50 11.43 35.05
CA LYS A 3 -17.78 12.03 33.90
C LYS A 3 -16.51 11.25 33.56
N ILE A 4 -15.88 10.64 34.57
CA ILE A 4 -14.69 9.77 34.46
C ILE A 4 -15.03 8.49 33.70
N GLN A 5 -16.12 7.79 34.06
CA GLN A 5 -16.55 6.54 33.39
C GLN A 5 -16.85 6.76 31.89
N ASN A 6 -17.42 7.93 31.54
CA ASN A 6 -17.66 8.27 30.13
C ASN A 6 -16.35 8.53 29.37
N LEU A 7 -15.35 9.12 30.02
CA LEU A 7 -14.03 9.33 29.41
C LEU A 7 -13.28 8.00 29.22
N GLU A 8 -13.33 7.11 30.22
CA GLU A 8 -12.74 5.76 30.13
C GLU A 8 -13.32 4.98 28.94
N LYS A 9 -14.65 4.94 28.82
CA LYS A 9 -15.32 4.28 27.70
C LYS A 9 -14.90 4.85 26.34
N ARG A 10 -14.79 6.18 26.22
CA ARG A 10 -14.34 6.83 24.99
C ARG A 10 -12.87 6.52 24.66
N ILE A 11 -12.01 6.38 25.66
CA ILE A 11 -10.61 6.00 25.47
C ILE A 11 -10.54 4.56 24.94
N GLU A 12 -11.25 3.63 25.56
CA GLU A 12 -11.30 2.23 25.11
C GLU A 12 -11.79 2.12 23.65
N GLU A 13 -12.84 2.87 23.28
CA GLU A 13 -13.35 2.92 21.91
C GLU A 13 -12.32 3.50 20.91
N ILE A 14 -11.54 4.49 21.33
CA ILE A 14 -10.47 5.07 20.51
C ILE A 14 -9.32 4.07 20.34
N GLU A 15 -8.86 3.44 21.41
CA GLU A 15 -7.78 2.46 21.37
C GLU A 15 -8.15 1.23 20.53
N ALA A 16 -9.38 0.74 20.67
CA ALA A 16 -9.88 -0.39 19.87
C ALA A 16 -9.89 -0.07 18.37
N ARG A 17 -10.26 1.17 17.98
CA ARG A 17 -10.21 1.62 16.59
C ARG A 17 -8.77 1.83 16.11
N ASN A 18 -7.92 2.46 16.91
CA ASN A 18 -6.52 2.68 16.58
C ASN A 18 -5.80 1.36 16.34
N LYS A 19 -6.05 0.34 17.17
CA LYS A 19 -5.46 -1.00 16.98
C LYS A 19 -5.79 -1.61 15.61
N LYS A 20 -7.04 -1.45 15.14
CA LYS A 20 -7.45 -1.91 13.80
C LYS A 20 -6.73 -1.12 12.71
N VAL A 21 -6.72 0.20 12.82
CA VAL A 21 -6.08 1.10 11.86
C VAL A 21 -4.56 0.85 11.75
N GLU A 22 -3.88 0.62 12.86
CA GLU A 22 -2.44 0.32 12.86
C GLU A 22 -2.14 -1.05 12.24
N ALA A 23 -2.99 -2.06 12.46
CA ALA A 23 -2.87 -3.35 11.78
C ALA A 23 -3.04 -3.21 10.25
N ASP A 24 -4.03 -2.43 9.81
CA ASP A 24 -4.24 -2.14 8.40
C ASP A 24 -3.05 -1.39 7.80
N LYS A 25 -2.56 -0.33 8.45
CA LYS A 25 -1.36 0.41 8.01
C LYS A 25 -0.13 -0.50 7.91
N ALA A 26 0.08 -1.38 8.89
CA ALA A 26 1.19 -2.34 8.87
C ALA A 26 1.06 -3.28 7.67
N TRP A 27 -0.15 -3.75 7.36
CA TRP A 27 -0.39 -4.55 6.16
C TRP A 27 -0.12 -3.78 4.87
N GLU A 28 -0.61 -2.54 4.74
CA GLU A 28 -0.42 -1.70 3.55
C GLU A 28 1.06 -1.38 3.28
N THR A 29 1.85 -1.23 4.35
CA THR A 29 3.28 -0.94 4.27
C THR A 29 4.15 -2.19 4.22
N SER A 30 3.58 -3.37 4.46
CA SER A 30 4.30 -4.63 4.51
C SER A 30 4.97 -4.98 3.18
N PHE A 31 6.15 -5.60 3.26
CA PHE A 31 6.80 -6.21 2.09
C PHE A 31 5.96 -7.35 1.51
N THR A 32 5.19 -8.06 2.33
CA THR A 32 4.30 -9.14 1.89
C THR A 32 3.30 -8.65 0.85
N ARG A 33 2.60 -7.53 1.10
CA ARG A 33 1.67 -6.95 0.13
C ARG A 33 2.38 -6.53 -1.16
N ARG A 34 3.58 -5.96 -1.05
CA ARG A 34 4.38 -5.53 -2.22
C ARG A 34 4.79 -6.70 -3.09
N ILE A 35 5.28 -7.79 -2.49
CA ILE A 35 5.66 -9.01 -3.20
C ILE A 35 4.45 -9.60 -3.92
N LEU A 36 3.31 -9.73 -3.24
CA LEU A 36 2.07 -10.23 -3.85
C LEU A 36 1.66 -9.40 -5.06
N LEU A 37 1.69 -8.06 -4.95
CA LEU A 37 1.33 -7.19 -6.06
C LEU A 37 2.29 -7.37 -7.25
N ILE A 38 3.60 -7.38 -7.02
CA ILE A 38 4.60 -7.60 -8.09
C ILE A 38 4.36 -8.96 -8.76
N THR A 39 4.17 -10.02 -7.97
CA THR A 39 3.94 -11.38 -8.48
C THR A 39 2.67 -11.45 -9.32
N PHE A 40 1.55 -10.92 -8.83
CA PHE A 40 0.29 -10.95 -9.58
C PHE A 40 0.34 -10.08 -10.83
N THR A 41 0.98 -8.91 -10.79
CA THR A 41 1.17 -8.05 -11.96
C THR A 41 2.04 -8.74 -13.01
N TYR A 42 3.16 -9.34 -12.58
CA TYR A 42 4.07 -10.05 -13.47
C TYR A 42 3.40 -11.24 -14.14
N LEU A 43 2.70 -12.08 -13.37
CA LEU A 43 1.98 -13.23 -13.89
C LEU A 43 0.85 -12.81 -14.84
N SER A 44 0.02 -11.85 -14.44
CA SER A 44 -1.11 -11.39 -15.26
C SER A 44 -0.65 -10.85 -16.61
N ILE A 45 0.38 -10.01 -16.62
CA ILE A 45 0.92 -9.43 -17.85
C ILE A 45 1.69 -10.47 -18.65
N GLY A 46 2.48 -11.33 -18.01
CA GLY A 46 3.19 -12.42 -18.66
C GLY A 46 2.25 -13.37 -19.38
N PHE A 47 1.17 -13.79 -18.73
CA PHE A 47 0.13 -14.63 -19.35
C PHE A 47 -0.60 -13.90 -20.47
N TYR A 48 -0.96 -12.64 -20.30
CA TYR A 48 -1.62 -11.85 -21.35
C TYR A 48 -0.73 -11.72 -22.59
N LEU A 49 0.53 -11.32 -22.42
CA LEU A 49 1.48 -11.16 -23.52
C LEU A 49 1.79 -12.48 -24.22
N ASN A 50 1.81 -13.58 -23.46
CA ASN A 50 1.96 -14.93 -24.01
C ASN A 50 0.73 -15.32 -24.85
N ALA A 51 -0.49 -15.03 -24.38
CA ALA A 51 -1.73 -15.34 -25.10
C ALA A 51 -1.84 -14.62 -26.46
N ILE A 52 -1.30 -13.41 -26.56
CA ILE A 52 -1.26 -12.64 -27.83
C ILE A 52 0.00 -12.91 -28.69
N ASN A 53 0.80 -13.93 -28.34
CA ASN A 53 2.01 -14.33 -29.05
C ASN A 53 3.02 -13.19 -29.28
N ILE A 54 3.16 -12.28 -28.31
CA ILE A 54 4.22 -11.28 -28.35
C ILE A 54 5.57 -11.95 -28.09
N LYS A 55 6.59 -11.54 -28.83
CA LYS A 55 7.97 -11.99 -28.64
C LYS A 55 8.45 -11.67 -27.22
N ASP A 56 9.08 -12.63 -26.56
CA ASP A 56 9.64 -12.50 -25.21
C ASP A 56 8.64 -11.95 -24.17
N PRO A 57 7.48 -12.59 -23.98
CA PRO A 57 6.38 -12.03 -23.17
C PRO A 57 6.74 -11.85 -21.69
N TRP A 58 7.52 -12.79 -21.14
CA TRP A 58 8.01 -12.76 -19.76
C TRP A 58 9.06 -11.68 -19.52
N LEU A 59 9.85 -11.32 -20.55
CA LEU A 59 10.79 -10.20 -20.49
C LEU A 59 10.03 -8.88 -20.52
N ASN A 60 9.04 -8.77 -21.41
CA ASN A 60 8.20 -7.59 -21.54
C ASN A 60 7.34 -7.32 -20.30
N ALA A 61 6.93 -8.35 -19.57
CA ALA A 61 6.20 -8.22 -18.30
C ALA A 61 7.03 -7.59 -17.16
N ILE A 62 8.37 -7.54 -17.28
CA ILE A 62 9.26 -6.93 -16.27
C ILE A 62 9.01 -5.41 -16.18
N VAL A 63 8.88 -4.74 -17.33
CA VAL A 63 8.72 -3.28 -17.39
C VAL A 63 7.52 -2.78 -16.56
N PRO A 64 6.29 -3.27 -16.77
CA PRO A 64 5.14 -2.83 -15.97
C PRO A 64 5.20 -3.31 -14.51
N SER A 65 5.81 -4.46 -14.23
CA SER A 65 5.97 -4.95 -12.85
C SER A 65 6.93 -4.08 -12.03
N ILE A 66 8.06 -3.68 -12.63
CA ILE A 66 9.01 -2.73 -12.03
C ILE A 66 8.40 -1.34 -11.95
N GLY A 67 7.69 -0.88 -12.99
CA GLY A 67 7.00 0.41 -12.97
C GLY A 67 5.99 0.50 -11.82
N PHE A 68 5.20 -0.55 -11.60
CA PHE A 68 4.28 -0.63 -10.47
C PHE A 68 5.03 -0.63 -9.14
N LEU A 69 6.10 -1.43 -8.99
CA LEU A 69 6.91 -1.45 -7.78
C LEU A 69 7.48 -0.06 -7.45
N LEU A 70 8.09 0.61 -8.42
CA LEU A 70 8.62 1.95 -8.25
C LEU A 70 7.53 2.95 -7.84
N SER A 71 6.31 2.83 -8.37
CA SER A 71 5.19 3.68 -7.93
C SER A 71 4.90 3.50 -6.43
N THR A 72 4.93 2.26 -5.91
CA THR A 72 4.67 1.99 -4.49
C THR A 72 5.74 2.55 -3.55
N LEU A 73 6.98 2.69 -4.04
CA LEU A 73 8.12 3.21 -3.27
C LEU A 73 8.24 4.74 -3.36
N THR A 74 7.91 5.31 -4.51
CA THR A 74 8.10 6.75 -4.79
C THR A 74 6.94 7.61 -4.31
N LEU A 75 5.70 7.10 -4.32
CA LEU A 75 4.52 7.86 -3.89
C LEU A 75 4.60 8.37 -2.44
N PRO A 76 5.06 7.59 -1.44
CA PRO A 76 5.26 8.10 -0.07
C PRO A 76 6.29 9.23 0.00
N PHE A 77 7.36 9.15 -0.79
CA PHE A 77 8.39 10.19 -0.87
C PHE A 77 7.82 11.49 -1.44
N PHE A 78 7.11 11.42 -2.58
CA PHE A 78 6.47 12.60 -3.17
C PHE A 78 5.36 13.17 -2.29
N LYS A 79 4.61 12.33 -1.56
CA LYS A 79 3.64 12.77 -0.55
C LYS A 79 4.32 13.60 0.54
N ASN A 80 5.44 13.15 1.08
CA ASN A 80 6.18 13.87 2.13
C ASN A 80 6.73 15.21 1.62
N LEU A 81 7.26 15.24 0.40
CA LEU A 81 7.69 16.49 -0.24
C LEU A 81 6.54 17.48 -0.41
N TRP A 82 5.38 17.00 -0.86
CA TRP A 82 4.20 17.83 -1.05
C TRP A 82 3.65 18.37 0.27
N LEU A 83 3.59 17.55 1.33
CA LEU A 83 3.19 17.98 2.67
C LEU A 83 4.13 19.06 3.22
N LYS A 84 5.45 18.89 3.05
CA LYS A 84 6.45 19.89 3.47
C LYS A 84 6.27 21.22 2.73
N LYS A 85 5.91 21.19 1.44
CA LYS A 85 5.70 22.39 0.61
C LYS A 85 4.36 23.08 0.88
N ARG A 86 3.31 22.33 1.24
CA ARG A 86 1.97 22.89 1.48
C ARG A 86 1.81 23.62 2.82
N GLY A 87 2.87 23.65 3.64
CA GLY A 87 2.87 24.28 4.96
C GLY A 87 2.22 23.36 5.97
N GLY A 88 3.04 22.77 6.85
CA GLY A 88 2.53 22.18 8.08
C GLY A 88 1.70 23.21 8.83
N LYS A 89 0.50 22.80 9.23
CA LYS A 89 0.10 23.08 10.61
C LYS A 89 0.75 22.01 11.48
#